data_AF-A0A6L4YSN0-F1
#
_entry.id   AF-A0A6L4YSN0-F1
#
_cell.length_a   1.000
_cell.length_b   1.000
_cell.length_c   1.000
_cell.angle_alpha   90.00
_cell.angle_beta   90.00
_cell.angle_gamma   90.00
#
_symmetry.space_group_name_H-M   'P 1'
#
loop_
_entity.id
_entity.type
_entity.pdbx_description
1 polymer ?
#
loop_
_entity_poly.entity_id
_entity_poly.type
_entity_poly.pdbx_seq_one_letter_code
_entity_poly.pdbx_strand_id
1 'polypeptide(L)'
;MLYTQTVEPGTLSVLSKLMDLPSLRQFSLVGGTAMSLRYGHRSSVDLGLFYHQNFDHSHIEAELRSEFGDGFIFEHGHRQLGIFCYIEKVKVDIVHFPHLPIGDIVVESGIRMYDDSDIAAMKIQAILGLARKKDFWDLH
;
A
#
# COMPACT_ATOMS: atom_id res chain seq x y z
N MET A 1 -18.42 3.17 4.06
CA MET A 1 -18.11 1.91 4.77
C MET A 1 -17.28 1.06 3.82
N LEU A 2 -16.16 0.49 4.27
CA LEU A 2 -15.26 -0.29 3.43
C LEU A 2 -15.77 -1.72 3.16
N TYR A 3 -15.52 -2.24 1.96
CA TYR A 3 -15.79 -3.60 1.51
C TYR A 3 -14.68 -4.56 1.98
N THR A 4 -14.56 -4.79 3.27
CA THR A 4 -13.47 -5.61 3.84
C THR A 4 -13.45 -7.06 3.36
N GLN A 5 -14.57 -7.59 2.83
CA GLN A 5 -14.68 -8.93 2.27
C GLN A 5 -13.88 -9.15 0.98
N THR A 6 -13.41 -8.08 0.34
CA THR A 6 -12.58 -8.17 -0.88
C THR A 6 -11.08 -8.31 -0.60
N VAL A 7 -10.69 -8.17 0.67
CA VAL A 7 -9.30 -8.34 1.11
C VAL A 7 -9.26 -9.53 2.06
N GLU A 8 -8.26 -10.40 1.88
CA GLU A 8 -8.13 -11.57 2.76
C GLU A 8 -7.96 -11.14 4.23
N PRO A 9 -8.57 -11.85 5.21
CA PRO A 9 -8.49 -11.46 6.62
C PRO A 9 -7.06 -11.27 7.14
N GLY A 10 -6.11 -12.08 6.67
CA GLY A 10 -4.68 -11.93 7.00
C GLY A 10 -4.09 -10.62 6.45
N THR A 11 -4.45 -10.26 5.21
CA THR A 11 -4.02 -9.00 4.59
C THR A 11 -4.61 -7.79 5.32
N LEU A 12 -5.88 -7.86 5.74
CA LEU A 12 -6.52 -6.78 6.50
C LEU A 12 -5.90 -6.63 7.90
N SER A 13 -5.55 -7.74 8.55
CA SER A 13 -4.85 -7.75 9.84
C SER A 13 -3.48 -7.07 9.74
N VAL A 14 -2.68 -7.44 8.73
CA VAL A 14 -1.38 -6.81 8.45
C VAL A 14 -1.56 -5.31 8.16
N LEU A 15 -2.53 -4.94 7.32
CA LEU A 15 -2.82 -3.55 7.00
C LEU A 15 -3.17 -2.73 8.26
N SER A 16 -4.00 -3.26 9.15
CA SER A 16 -4.35 -2.59 10.41
C SER A 16 -3.12 -2.33 11.26
N LYS A 17 -2.27 -3.34 11.47
CA LYS A 17 -1.02 -3.19 12.24
C LYS A 17 -0.10 -2.14 11.61
N LEU A 18 0.07 -2.18 10.28
CA LEU A 18 0.88 -1.20 9.56
C LEU A 18 0.32 0.23 9.67
N MET A 19 -1.01 0.40 9.70
CA MET A 19 -1.63 1.71 9.87
C MET A 19 -1.35 2.32 11.25
N ASP A 20 -1.12 1.49 12.27
CA ASP A 20 -0.83 1.91 13.64
C ASP A 20 0.65 2.19 13.92
N LEU A 21 1.56 1.76 13.03
CA LEU A 21 3.00 1.97 13.21
C LEU A 21 3.39 3.47 13.14
N PRO A 22 4.11 4.00 14.16
CA PRO A 22 4.60 5.37 14.17
C PRO A 22 5.43 5.76 12.95
N SER A 23 6.33 4.89 12.47
CA SER A 23 7.18 5.21 11.31
C SER A 23 6.38 5.27 9.99
N LEU A 24 5.18 4.67 9.96
CA LEU A 24 4.30 4.62 8.79
C LEU A 24 3.14 5.61 8.85
N ARG A 25 3.14 6.54 9.82
CA ARG A 25 2.03 7.47 10.06
C ARG A 25 1.75 8.41 8.89
N GLN A 26 2.77 8.70 8.08
CA GLN A 26 2.65 9.56 6.88
C GLN A 26 2.33 8.77 5.60
N PHE A 27 2.39 7.44 5.65
CA PHE A 27 2.12 6.60 4.50
C PHE A 27 0.63 6.33 4.37
N SER A 28 0.20 6.19 3.11
CA SER A 28 -1.19 5.89 2.77
C SER A 28 -1.27 4.70 1.82
N LEU A 29 -2.34 3.93 1.97
CA LEU A 29 -2.66 2.81 1.10
C LEU A 29 -3.04 3.31 -0.30
N VAL A 30 -2.48 2.67 -1.32
CA VAL A 30 -2.66 3.04 -2.73
C VAL A 30 -3.12 1.87 -3.59
N GLY A 31 -3.37 2.17 -4.86
CA GLY A 31 -3.49 1.19 -5.92
C GLY A 31 -4.70 0.26 -5.75
N GLY A 32 -4.49 -1.01 -6.13
CA GLY A 32 -5.57 -1.96 -6.28
C GLY A 32 -6.31 -2.30 -4.99
N THR A 33 -5.62 -2.25 -3.84
CA THR A 33 -6.21 -2.63 -2.56
C THR A 33 -7.01 -1.49 -1.94
N ALA A 34 -6.57 -0.24 -2.10
CA ALA A 34 -7.38 0.92 -1.76
C ALA A 34 -8.71 0.92 -2.54
N MET A 35 -8.66 0.70 -3.86
CA MET A 35 -9.87 0.59 -4.69
C MET A 35 -10.75 -0.59 -4.29
N SER A 36 -10.15 -1.76 -4.03
CA SER A 36 -10.86 -2.97 -3.63
C SER A 36 -11.64 -2.77 -2.33
N LEU A 37 -11.05 -2.06 -1.36
CA LEU A 37 -11.72 -1.71 -0.10
C LEU A 37 -12.80 -0.64 -0.28
N ARG A 38 -12.62 0.34 -1.18
CA ARG A 38 -13.62 1.39 -1.42
C ARG A 38 -14.82 0.91 -2.21
N TYR A 39 -14.58 0.09 -3.23
CA TYR A 39 -15.57 -0.21 -4.27
C TYR A 39 -16.05 -1.65 -4.26
N GLY A 40 -15.35 -2.57 -3.58
CA GLY A 40 -15.74 -3.97 -3.55
C GLY A 40 -15.71 -4.67 -4.91
N HIS A 41 -15.09 -4.06 -5.93
CA HIS A 41 -15.23 -4.42 -7.35
C HIS A 41 -14.39 -5.62 -7.77
N ARG A 42 -13.40 -6.02 -6.97
CA ARG A 42 -12.63 -7.26 -7.10
C ARG A 42 -11.85 -7.54 -5.82
N SER A 43 -11.36 -8.76 -5.67
CA SER A 43 -10.42 -9.08 -4.59
C SER A 43 -9.03 -8.47 -4.82
N SER A 44 -8.30 -8.20 -3.72
CA SER A 44 -6.91 -7.74 -3.72
C SER A 44 -6.12 -8.35 -2.56
N VAL A 45 -4.83 -8.62 -2.78
CA VAL A 45 -3.98 -9.41 -1.86
C VAL A 45 -2.65 -8.74 -1.50
N ASP A 46 -2.27 -7.67 -2.20
CA ASP A 46 -1.01 -6.97 -1.99
C ASP A 46 -1.25 -5.65 -1.25
N LEU A 47 -0.30 -5.17 -0.45
CA LEU A 47 -0.36 -3.84 0.17
C LEU A 47 0.68 -2.91 -0.45
N GLY A 48 0.25 -1.72 -0.86
CA GLY A 48 1.13 -0.63 -1.28
C GLY A 48 0.94 0.57 -0.36
N LEU A 49 1.99 0.98 0.35
CA LEU A 49 2.00 2.12 1.26
C LEU A 49 2.96 3.18 0.74
N PHE A 50 2.42 4.31 0.28
CA PHE A 50 3.21 5.32 -0.45
C PHE A 50 3.28 6.61 0.34
N TYR A 51 4.40 7.31 0.20
CA TYR A 51 4.64 8.62 0.78
C TYR A 51 5.49 9.48 -0.18
N HIS A 52 5.21 10.79 -0.21
CA HIS A 52 5.76 11.71 -1.20
C HIS A 52 7.08 12.39 -0.83
N GLN A 53 7.57 12.17 0.38
CA GLN A 53 8.87 12.69 0.81
C GLN A 53 9.81 11.53 1.14
N ASN A 54 11.10 11.85 1.23
CA ASN A 54 12.11 10.89 1.67
C ASN A 54 11.82 10.42 3.09
N PHE A 55 12.15 9.16 3.36
CA PHE A 55 12.02 8.55 4.68
C PHE A 55 13.24 7.69 5.01
N ASP A 56 13.46 7.48 6.30
CA ASP A 56 14.52 6.62 6.80
C ASP A 56 14.11 5.15 6.67
N HIS A 57 14.69 4.49 5.67
CA HIS A 57 14.42 3.08 5.40
C HIS A 57 14.86 2.19 6.57
N SER A 58 15.99 2.52 7.20
CA SER A 58 16.53 1.71 8.30
C SER A 58 15.67 1.79 9.55
N HIS A 59 15.07 2.96 9.81
CA HIS A 59 14.14 3.15 10.92
C HIS A 59 12.86 2.33 10.73
N ILE A 60 12.26 2.38 9.54
CA ILE A 60 11.06 1.60 9.22
C ILE A 60 11.38 0.09 9.25
N GLU A 61 12.48 -0.35 8.64
CA GLU A 61 12.89 -1.76 8.66
C GLU A 61 13.10 -2.29 10.09
N ALA A 62 13.68 -1.47 10.98
CA ALA A 62 13.87 -1.83 12.38
C ALA A 62 12.53 -1.97 13.13
N GLU A 63 11.59 -1.04 12.91
CA GLU A 63 10.26 -1.10 13.51
C GLU A 63 9.46 -2.30 12.99
N LEU A 64 9.47 -2.55 11.67
CA LEU A 64 8.84 -3.74 11.08
C LEU A 64 9.41 -5.04 11.65
N ARG A 65 10.74 -5.14 11.80
CA ARG A 65 11.38 -6.31 12.40
C ARG A 65 10.98 -6.49 13.86
N SER A 66 10.86 -5.39 14.61
CA SER A 66 10.43 -5.41 16.01
C SER A 66 8.98 -5.86 16.17
N GLU A 67 8.08 -5.38 15.31
CA GLU A 67 6.65 -5.67 15.40
C GLU A 67 6.31 -7.08 14.90
N PHE A 68 6.91 -7.51 13.78
CA PHE A 68 6.50 -8.74 13.10
C PHE A 68 7.45 -9.93 13.29
N GLY A 69 8.65 -9.71 13.84
CA GLY A 69 9.62 -10.77 14.12
C GLY A 69 9.92 -11.65 12.90
N ASP A 70 9.78 -12.97 13.07
CA ASP A 70 9.97 -13.97 12.00
C ASP A 70 8.94 -13.87 10.87
N GLY A 71 7.83 -13.16 11.09
CA GLY A 71 6.82 -12.88 10.08
C GLY A 71 7.27 -11.84 9.05
N PHE A 72 8.33 -11.07 9.32
CA PHE A 72 8.88 -10.08 8.41
C PHE A 72 10.06 -10.63 7.60
N ILE A 73 9.88 -10.69 6.28
CA ILE A 73 10.87 -11.20 5.33
C ILE A 73 11.16 -10.11 4.30
N PHE A 74 12.39 -9.62 4.27
CA PHE A 74 12.81 -8.62 3.30
C PHE A 74 13.01 -9.24 1.91
N GLU A 75 12.50 -8.59 0.86
CA GLU A 75 12.74 -8.98 -0.53
C GLU A 75 14.08 -8.38 -1.00
N HIS A 76 14.99 -9.21 -1.51
CA HIS A 76 16.32 -8.74 -1.89
C HIS A 76 16.26 -7.91 -3.18
N GLY A 77 16.56 -6.61 -3.10
CA GLY A 77 16.71 -5.74 -4.27
C GLY A 77 16.16 -4.32 -4.05
N HIS A 78 16.48 -3.40 -4.95
CA HIS A 78 15.84 -2.07 -5.10
C HIS A 78 15.63 -1.21 -3.84
N ARG A 79 16.52 -1.30 -2.84
CA ARG A 79 16.44 -0.51 -1.59
C ARG A 79 16.38 1.02 -1.77
N GLN A 80 16.82 1.53 -2.92
CA GLN A 80 16.75 2.97 -3.22
C GLN A 80 15.33 3.43 -3.58
N LEU A 81 14.44 2.52 -3.99
CA LEU A 81 13.08 2.81 -4.42
C LEU A 81 12.05 2.62 -3.30
N GLY A 82 12.40 1.86 -2.26
CA GLY A 82 11.51 1.58 -1.14
C GLY A 82 11.92 0.34 -0.36
N ILE A 83 11.04 -0.07 0.56
CA ILE A 83 11.13 -1.34 1.31
C ILE A 83 10.12 -2.30 0.69
N PHE A 84 10.64 -3.39 0.13
CA PHE A 84 9.85 -4.47 -0.45
C PHE A 84 9.98 -5.69 0.46
N CYS A 85 8.86 -6.20 0.97
CA CYS A 85 8.88 -7.27 1.95
C CYS A 85 7.62 -8.13 1.91
N TYR A 86 7.68 -9.22 2.65
CA TYR A 86 6.53 -10.03 3.02
C TYR A 86 6.33 -9.95 4.53
N ILE A 87 5.10 -9.72 4.95
CA ILE A 87 4.68 -9.70 6.36
C ILE A 87 3.59 -10.74 6.52
N GLU A 88 3.82 -11.77 7.33
CA GLU A 88 2.85 -12.87 7.52
C GLU A 88 2.39 -13.47 6.16
N LYS A 89 3.30 -13.56 5.18
CA LYS A 89 3.09 -13.99 3.77
C LYS A 89 2.33 -13.01 2.87
N VAL A 90 1.92 -11.85 3.38
CA VAL A 90 1.31 -10.76 2.61
C VAL A 90 2.42 -9.92 1.97
N LYS A 91 2.34 -9.66 0.66
CA LYS A 91 3.29 -8.77 -0.01
C LYS A 91 3.03 -7.32 0.40
N VAL A 92 4.06 -6.62 0.83
CA VAL A 92 3.99 -5.22 1.26
C VAL A 92 5.09 -4.41 0.59
N ASP A 93 4.68 -3.37 -0.14
CA ASP A 93 5.57 -2.43 -0.82
C ASP A 93 5.43 -1.06 -0.13
N ILE A 94 6.50 -0.56 0.49
CA ILE A 94 6.57 0.75 1.14
C ILE A 94 7.48 1.65 0.29
N VAL A 95 6.89 2.64 -0.39
CA VAL A 95 7.55 3.29 -1.54
C VAL A 95 7.62 4.80 -1.35
N HIS A 96 8.78 5.36 -1.68
CA HIS A 96 8.92 6.80 -1.87
C HIS A 96 8.39 7.14 -3.26
N PHE A 97 7.27 7.84 -3.31
CA PHE A 97 6.61 8.24 -4.55
C PHE A 97 6.63 9.76 -4.67
N PRO A 98 7.65 10.38 -5.31
CA PRO A 98 7.95 11.81 -5.25
C PRO A 98 6.98 12.69 -6.08
N HIS A 99 5.69 12.39 -6.02
CA HIS A 99 4.61 13.18 -6.57
C HIS A 99 3.70 13.60 -5.40
N LEU A 100 3.40 14.90 -5.34
CA LEU A 100 2.43 15.41 -4.39
C LEU A 100 1.06 14.76 -4.68
N PRO A 101 0.31 14.37 -3.63
CA PRO A 101 -1.07 13.94 -3.80
C PRO A 101 -1.90 15.01 -4.54
N ILE A 102 -2.72 14.56 -5.49
CA ILE A 102 -3.67 15.38 -6.24
C ILE A 102 -4.83 15.78 -5.33
N GLY A 103 -5.35 14.82 -4.57
CA GLY A 103 -6.43 15.00 -3.61
C GLY A 103 -5.98 14.87 -2.16
N ASP A 104 -6.90 15.13 -1.24
CA ASP A 104 -6.67 14.93 0.19
C ASP A 104 -6.57 13.43 0.51
N ILE A 105 -5.78 13.09 1.53
CA ILE A 105 -5.73 11.73 2.05
C ILE A 105 -7.08 11.38 2.68
N VAL A 106 -7.73 10.35 2.16
CA VAL A 106 -9.00 9.85 2.68
C VAL A 106 -8.71 8.91 3.85
N VAL A 107 -9.34 9.16 4.99
CA VAL A 107 -9.23 8.30 6.17
C VAL A 107 -10.58 7.68 6.46
N GLU A 108 -10.66 6.35 6.37
CA GLU A 108 -11.88 5.60 6.68
C GLU A 108 -11.54 4.35 7.50
N SER A 109 -12.26 4.15 8.61
CA SER A 109 -12.03 3.02 9.53
C SER A 109 -10.57 2.87 9.99
N GLY A 110 -9.87 4.00 10.19
CA GLY A 110 -8.45 4.02 10.58
C GLY A 110 -7.46 3.80 9.44
N ILE A 111 -7.92 3.53 8.22
CA ILE A 111 -7.08 3.28 7.05
C ILE A 111 -6.92 4.59 6.26
N ARG A 112 -5.67 5.04 6.12
CA ARG A 112 -5.29 6.19 5.29
C ARG A 112 -5.13 5.72 3.84
N MET A 113 -5.78 6.38 2.89
CA MET A 113 -5.76 6.02 1.46
C MET A 113 -5.62 7.25 0.56
N TYR A 114 -4.94 7.10 -0.57
CA TYR A 114 -4.89 8.12 -1.62
C TYR A 114 -6.26 8.35 -2.26
N ASP A 115 -6.58 9.58 -2.67
CA ASP A 115 -7.82 9.88 -3.41
C ASP A 115 -7.88 9.08 -4.73
N ASP A 116 -9.08 8.90 -5.27
CA ASP A 116 -9.31 8.24 -6.54
C ASP A 116 -8.60 8.94 -7.70
N SER A 117 -8.45 10.28 -7.66
CA SER A 117 -7.67 11.01 -8.65
C SER A 117 -6.21 10.56 -8.68
N ASP A 118 -5.62 10.36 -7.49
CA ASP A 118 -4.26 9.87 -7.35
C ASP A 118 -4.14 8.42 -7.82
N ILE A 119 -5.04 7.55 -7.37
CA ILE A 119 -5.03 6.15 -7.76
C ILE A 119 -5.24 5.99 -9.28
N ALA A 120 -6.13 6.79 -9.88
CA ALA A 120 -6.36 6.80 -11.32
C ALA A 120 -5.10 7.23 -12.09
N ALA A 121 -4.43 8.30 -11.65
CA ALA A 121 -3.16 8.74 -12.25
C ALA A 121 -2.09 7.65 -12.18
N MET A 122 -1.96 6.99 -11.01
CA MET A 122 -1.04 5.84 -10.83
C MET A 122 -1.39 4.67 -11.75
N LYS A 123 -2.69 4.40 -11.96
CA LYS A 123 -3.15 3.33 -12.87
C LYS A 123 -2.85 3.63 -14.31
N ILE A 124 -3.08 4.87 -14.77
CA ILE A 124 -2.70 5.31 -16.11
C ILE A 124 -1.19 5.12 -16.32
N GLN A 125 -0.36 5.52 -15.36
CA GLN A 125 1.08 5.31 -15.42
C GLN A 125 1.45 3.83 -15.51
N ALA A 126 0.81 2.96 -14.71
CA ALA A 126 1.03 1.52 -14.74
C ALA A 126 0.62 0.89 -16.09
N ILE A 127 -0.46 1.37 -16.69
CA ILE A 127 -0.95 0.95 -18.03
C ILE A 127 0.05 1.34 -19.11
N LEU A 128 0.60 2.56 -19.07
CA LEU A 128 1.62 2.99 -20.03
C LEU A 128 2.93 2.19 -19.92
N GLY A 129 3.18 1.56 -18.78
CA GLY A 129 4.32 0.68 -18.55
C GLY A 129 4.03 -0.79 -18.88
N LEU A 130 3.69 -1.58 -17.85
CA LEU A 130 3.55 -3.04 -17.94
C LEU A 130 2.15 -3.51 -18.38
N ALA A 131 1.14 -2.66 -18.26
CA ALA A 131 -0.24 -2.91 -18.70
C ALA A 131 -0.83 -4.26 -18.22
N ARG A 132 -1.08 -4.43 -16.91
CA ARG A 132 -1.71 -5.68 -16.42
C ARG A 132 -3.23 -5.59 -16.54
N LYS A 133 -3.89 -6.73 -16.75
CA LYS A 133 -5.38 -6.83 -16.82
C LYS A 133 -6.08 -6.11 -15.66
N LYS A 134 -5.54 -6.22 -14.44
CA LYS A 134 -6.11 -5.58 -13.24
C LYS A 134 -6.07 -4.05 -13.29
N ASP A 135 -5.13 -3.46 -14.03
CA ASP A 135 -5.01 -2.00 -14.12
C ASP A 135 -6.12 -1.40 -14.99
N PHE A 136 -6.56 -2.10 -16.03
CA PHE A 136 -7.73 -1.71 -16.83
C PHE A 136 -9.04 -1.90 -16.06
N TRP A 137 -9.16 -2.98 -15.29
CA TRP A 137 -10.35 -3.24 -14.46
C TRP A 137 -10.56 -2.17 -13.37
N ASP A 138 -9.46 -1.62 -12.84
CA ASP A 138 -9.54 -0.58 -11.82
C ASP A 138 -9.97 0.80 -12.38
N LEU A 139 -10.02 1.00 -13.70
CA LEU A 139 -10.41 2.25 -14.36
C LEU A 139 -11.76 2.17 -15.11
N HIS A 140 -12.40 1.00 -15.13
CA HIS A 140 -13.66 0.76 -15.84
C HIS A 140 -14.85 0.85 -14.89
#